data_AF-A0A7W1FB57-F1
#
_entry.id   AF-A0A7W1FB57-F1
#
_cell.length_a   1.000
_cell.length_b   1.000
_cell.length_c   1.000
_cell.angle_alpha   90.00
_cell.angle_beta   90.00
_cell.angle_gamma   90.00
#
_symmetry.space_group_name_H-M   'P 1'
#
loop_
_entity.id
_entity.type
_entity.pdbx_description
1 polymer ?
#
loop_
_entity_poly.entity_id
_entity_poly.type
_entity_poly.pdbx_seq_one_letter_code
_entity_poly.pdbx_strand_id
1 'polypeptide(L)'
;MSAFARRFFIFAFGLLILATMVTAFLWLPPESAAQGEIVNNVGTQGRALTPAGKLIVDAATNLPAVAPLTVDFVRSPDNSGTDGKGRFLIAVNSGFGLQFNSESKAQQTLSVIDLNLMPEPQVIQNVYFPTPNSANFGVTFSTEKDTDGTFTMFVAGGFQNRIWIFKFNPNEKEPISPGNKPDAELKAGFIDVGAFSDYAPSP
;
A
#
# COMPACT_ATOMS: atom_id res chain seq x y z
N MET A 1 60.02 -18.65 11.35
CA MET A 1 59.41 -17.66 12.26
C MET A 1 59.34 -18.25 13.66
N SER A 2 59.86 -17.55 14.67
CA SER A 2 59.83 -18.03 16.07
C SER A 2 58.39 -18.06 16.61
N ALA A 3 58.11 -18.95 17.57
CA ALA A 3 56.79 -19.09 18.19
C ALA A 3 56.25 -17.77 18.79
N PHE A 4 57.16 -16.86 19.16
CA PHE A 4 56.86 -15.51 19.63
C PHE A 4 56.25 -14.62 18.55
N ALA A 5 56.83 -14.62 17.34
CA ALA A 5 56.32 -13.84 16.20
C ALA A 5 54.91 -14.30 15.77
N ARG A 6 54.61 -15.59 15.90
CA ARG A 6 53.29 -16.16 15.58
C ARG A 6 52.21 -15.73 16.59
N ARG A 7 52.54 -15.71 17.88
CA ARG A 7 51.63 -15.26 18.95
C ARG A 7 51.36 -13.75 18.89
N PHE A 8 52.39 -12.96 18.57
CA PHE A 8 52.25 -11.52 18.39
C PHE A 8 51.36 -11.17 17.19
N PHE A 9 51.51 -11.88 16.07
CA PHE A 9 50.66 -11.71 14.89
C PHE A 9 49.18 -12.04 15.17
N ILE A 10 48.91 -13.13 15.89
CA ILE A 10 47.52 -13.51 16.24
C ILE A 10 46.89 -12.45 17.15
N PHE A 11 47.64 -11.94 18.13
CA PHE A 11 47.14 -10.90 19.04
C PHE A 11 46.87 -9.58 18.31
N ALA A 12 47.79 -9.14 17.45
CA ALA A 12 47.63 -7.92 16.66
C ALA A 12 46.46 -8.02 15.67
N PHE A 13 46.26 -9.18 15.06
CA PHE A 13 45.14 -9.40 14.14
C PHE A 13 43.79 -9.45 14.86
N GLY A 14 43.74 -10.05 16.06
CA GLY A 14 42.54 -10.05 16.91
C GLY A 14 42.15 -8.64 17.36
N LEU A 15 43.12 -7.80 17.71
CA LEU A 15 42.88 -6.41 18.12
C LEU A 15 42.38 -5.53 16.95
N LEU A 16 42.86 -5.80 15.73
CA LEU A 16 42.39 -5.13 14.52
C LEU A 16 40.92 -5.48 14.21
N ILE A 17 40.53 -6.76 14.33
CA ILE A 17 39.15 -7.20 14.11
C ILE A 17 38.21 -6.60 15.16
N LEU A 18 38.65 -6.54 16.43
CA LEU A 18 37.85 -5.92 17.48
C LEU A 18 37.67 -4.41 17.23
N ALA A 19 38.72 -3.72 16.80
CA ALA A 19 38.65 -2.30 16.46
C ALA A 19 37.71 -2.02 15.28
N THR A 20 37.70 -2.87 14.25
CA THR A 20 36.77 -2.69 13.11
C THR A 20 35.32 -3.02 13.45
N MET A 21 35.06 -3.98 14.35
CA MET A 21 33.70 -4.23 14.83
C MET A 21 33.16 -3.07 15.69
N VAL A 22 34.01 -2.48 16.55
CA VAL A 22 33.61 -1.36 17.40
C VAL A 22 33.36 -0.09 16.57
N THR A 23 34.17 0.18 15.55
CA THR A 23 33.92 1.34 14.66
C THR A 23 32.67 1.14 13.79
N ALA A 24 32.40 -0.09 13.34
CA ALA A 24 31.16 -0.40 12.61
C ALA A 24 29.92 -0.22 13.50
N PHE A 25 30.00 -0.56 14.80
CA PHE A 25 28.89 -0.41 15.74
C PHE A 25 28.65 1.06 16.14
N LEU A 26 29.70 1.88 16.19
CA LEU A 26 29.61 3.32 16.49
C LEU A 26 29.17 4.17 15.27
N TRP A 27 29.18 3.59 14.06
CA TRP A 27 28.68 4.21 12.83
C TRP A 27 27.34 3.66 12.35
N LEU A 28 26.71 2.78 13.13
CA LEU A 28 25.30 2.48 12.91
C LEU A 28 24.53 3.79 13.12
N PRO A 29 23.86 4.32 12.07
CA PRO A 29 22.99 5.47 12.28
C PRO A 29 21.96 5.08 13.34
N PRO A 30 21.59 6.00 14.26
CA PRO A 30 20.48 5.74 15.14
C PRO A 30 19.30 5.32 14.27
N GLU A 31 18.65 4.22 14.66
CA GLU A 31 17.41 3.77 14.07
C GLU A 31 16.47 4.98 14.09
N SER A 32 16.34 5.63 12.93
CA SER A 32 15.56 6.86 12.84
C SER A 32 14.12 6.40 12.91
N ALA A 33 13.58 6.37 14.12
CA ALA A 33 12.16 6.36 14.36
C ALA A 33 11.63 7.70 13.84
N ALA A 34 11.50 7.81 12.52
CA ALA A 34 10.70 8.82 11.87
C ALA A 34 9.24 8.47 12.16
N GLN A 35 8.84 8.61 13.43
CA GLN A 35 7.48 8.97 13.77
C GLN A 35 7.30 10.35 13.16
N GLY A 36 6.83 10.38 11.90
CA GLY A 36 6.38 11.61 11.27
C GLY A 36 5.50 12.32 12.29
N GLU A 37 5.94 13.51 12.68
CA GLU A 37 5.22 14.37 13.60
C GLU A 37 3.81 14.52 13.04
N ILE A 38 2.83 13.84 13.65
CA ILE A 38 1.43 14.08 13.34
C ILE A 38 1.22 15.52 13.78
N VAL A 39 1.25 16.45 12.83
CA VAL A 39 0.87 17.83 13.05
C VAL A 39 -0.62 17.78 13.41
N ASN A 40 -0.88 17.64 14.70
CA ASN A 40 -2.17 17.51 15.38
C ASN A 40 -2.99 18.80 15.27
N ASN A 41 -3.21 19.34 14.08
CA ASN A 41 -3.82 20.67 13.95
C ASN A 41 -5.25 20.70 13.41
N VAL A 42 -5.91 19.55 13.16
CA VAL A 42 -7.35 19.59 12.93
C VAL A 42 -8.08 18.39 13.53
N GLY A 43 -8.95 18.67 14.51
CA GLY A 43 -9.91 17.70 15.09
C GLY A 43 -9.64 17.23 16.52
N THR A 44 -8.42 17.39 17.04
CA THR A 44 -8.03 16.82 18.35
C THR A 44 -8.25 17.74 19.55
N GLN A 45 -8.58 19.02 19.33
CA GLN A 45 -8.66 20.05 20.38
C GLN A 45 -7.45 20.03 21.34
N GLY A 46 -6.24 19.74 20.82
CA GLY A 46 -5.02 19.68 21.61
C GLY A 46 -4.80 18.37 22.40
N ARG A 47 -5.62 17.33 22.19
CA ARG A 47 -5.35 16.00 22.76
C ARG A 47 -4.25 15.31 21.99
N ALA A 48 -3.22 14.86 22.69
CA ALA A 48 -2.22 13.95 22.14
C ALA A 48 -2.90 12.65 21.73
N LEU A 49 -2.88 12.35 20.43
CA LEU A 49 -3.31 11.05 19.93
C LEU A 49 -2.09 10.13 19.84
N THR A 50 -2.16 8.97 20.50
CA THR A 50 -1.27 7.85 20.21
C THR A 50 -2.01 6.92 19.26
N PRO A 51 -1.59 6.80 17.99
CA PRO A 51 -2.20 5.85 17.07
C PRO A 51 -2.07 4.42 17.62
N ALA A 52 -3.09 3.58 17.41
CA ALA A 52 -3.07 2.17 17.80
C ALA A 52 -2.08 1.32 16.97
N GLY A 53 -1.36 1.92 16.03
CA GLY A 53 -0.43 1.28 15.14
C GLY A 53 0.58 2.27 14.58
N LYS A 54 1.25 1.88 13.49
CA LYS A 54 2.20 2.73 12.78
C LYS A 54 1.54 3.43 11.61
N LEU A 55 2.04 4.62 11.27
CA LEU A 55 1.62 5.33 10.06
C LEU A 55 2.23 4.63 8.85
N ILE A 56 1.38 4.34 7.87
CA ILE A 56 1.81 3.90 6.54
C ILE A 56 2.10 5.17 5.72
N VAL A 57 3.16 5.13 4.92
CA VAL A 57 3.54 6.24 4.02
C VAL A 57 3.10 5.94 2.59
N ASP A 58 2.84 6.99 1.82
CA ASP A 58 2.64 6.90 0.37
C ASP A 58 3.99 7.05 -0.33
N ALA A 59 4.42 6.01 -1.06
CA ALA A 59 5.71 5.94 -1.71
C ALA A 59 5.91 7.01 -2.80
N ALA A 60 4.82 7.55 -3.37
CA ALA A 60 4.91 8.61 -4.38
C ALA A 60 5.22 9.98 -3.76
N THR A 61 4.77 10.23 -2.52
CA THR A 61 4.90 11.54 -1.86
C THR A 61 5.87 11.54 -0.68
N ASN A 62 6.21 10.37 -0.14
CA ASN A 62 6.90 10.18 1.15
C ASN A 62 6.19 10.87 2.34
N LEU A 63 4.90 11.17 2.20
CA LEU A 63 4.06 11.69 3.26
C LEU A 63 3.23 10.54 3.86
N PRO A 64 2.65 10.73 5.07
CA PRO A 64 1.67 9.79 5.58
C PRO A 64 0.57 9.53 4.54
N ALA A 65 0.27 8.26 4.31
CA ALA A 65 -0.75 7.87 3.34
C ALA A 65 -2.11 8.41 3.79
N VAL A 66 -2.76 9.16 2.90
CA VAL A 66 -4.09 9.71 3.16
C VAL A 66 -5.12 8.78 2.53
N ALA A 67 -5.76 7.99 3.37
CA ALA A 67 -6.89 7.16 2.97
C ALA A 67 -8.20 7.79 3.52
N PRO A 68 -9.17 8.16 2.66
CA PRO A 68 -10.53 8.37 3.12
C PRO A 68 -11.07 7.08 3.75
N LEU A 69 -12.16 7.17 4.51
CA LEU A 69 -12.80 6.07 5.22
C LEU A 69 -12.76 4.77 4.40
N THR A 70 -11.88 3.86 4.81
CA THR A 70 -11.70 2.56 4.18
C THR A 70 -12.86 1.66 4.58
N VAL A 71 -13.55 1.11 3.57
CA VAL A 71 -14.74 0.28 3.76
C VAL A 71 -14.45 -1.21 3.62
N ASP A 72 -13.34 -1.56 2.98
CA ASP A 72 -12.92 -2.96 2.78
C ASP A 72 -11.40 -3.08 2.63
N PHE A 73 -10.87 -4.23 3.04
CA PHE A 73 -9.48 -4.63 2.86
C PHE A 73 -9.44 -6.02 2.22
N VAL A 74 -8.90 -6.10 1.01
CA VAL A 74 -8.83 -7.35 0.25
C VAL A 74 -7.37 -7.70 0.01
N ARG A 75 -6.98 -8.89 0.46
CA ARG A 75 -5.62 -9.38 0.26
C ARG A 75 -5.47 -9.97 -1.15
N SER A 76 -4.35 -9.70 -1.80
CA SER A 76 -4.08 -10.21 -3.14
C SER A 76 -4.00 -11.75 -3.18
N PRO A 77 -4.32 -12.38 -4.32
CA PRO A 77 -4.36 -13.84 -4.45
C PRO A 77 -2.99 -14.47 -4.76
N ASP A 78 -1.94 -13.66 -4.90
CA ASP A 78 -0.57 -14.19 -5.01
C ASP A 78 -0.11 -14.81 -3.68
N ASN A 79 1.01 -15.55 -3.72
CA ASN A 79 1.60 -16.18 -2.53
C ASN A 79 3.02 -15.64 -2.27
N SER A 80 3.27 -14.38 -2.64
CA SER A 80 4.60 -13.77 -2.52
C SER A 80 4.81 -13.02 -1.20
N GLY A 81 3.81 -12.99 -0.32
CA GLY A 81 3.91 -12.45 1.03
C GLY A 81 4.84 -13.28 1.93
N THR A 82 5.45 -12.64 2.92
CA THR A 82 6.36 -13.29 3.88
C THR A 82 5.71 -14.40 4.71
N ASP A 83 4.38 -14.38 4.84
CA ASP A 83 3.57 -15.42 5.49
C ASP A 83 3.01 -16.47 4.53
N GLY A 84 3.48 -16.48 3.27
CA GLY A 84 3.01 -17.39 2.22
C GLY A 84 1.64 -17.05 1.63
N LYS A 85 1.06 -15.90 1.97
CA LYS A 85 -0.21 -15.38 1.43
C LYS A 85 0.06 -14.21 0.47
N GLY A 86 -1.00 -13.48 0.09
CA GLY A 86 -0.89 -12.27 -0.73
C GLY A 86 0.09 -11.25 -0.19
N ARG A 87 1.00 -10.78 -1.03
CA ARG A 87 1.92 -9.69 -0.68
C ARG A 87 1.22 -8.36 -0.53
N PHE A 88 0.15 -8.12 -1.28
CA PHE A 88 -0.50 -6.81 -1.35
C PHE A 88 -1.82 -6.81 -0.57
N LEU A 89 -2.13 -5.67 0.04
CA LEU A 89 -3.42 -5.39 0.64
C LEU A 89 -4.08 -4.25 -0.13
N ILE A 90 -5.26 -4.49 -0.68
CA ILE A 90 -6.05 -3.49 -1.40
C ILE A 90 -7.02 -2.85 -0.41
N ALA A 91 -6.85 -1.55 -0.17
CA ALA A 91 -7.78 -0.75 0.62
C ALA A 91 -8.80 -0.10 -0.31
N VAL A 92 -10.09 -0.35 -0.08
CA VAL A 92 -11.20 0.30 -0.79
C VAL A 92 -11.65 1.51 0.00
N ASN A 93 -11.39 2.72 -0.53
CA ASN A 93 -11.63 3.96 0.19
C ASN A 93 -12.83 4.70 -0.39
N SER A 94 -13.80 5.02 0.48
CA SER A 94 -15.11 5.57 0.11
C SER A 94 -15.10 7.03 -0.35
N GLY A 95 -13.98 7.72 -0.25
CA GLY A 95 -13.90 9.15 -0.53
C GLY A 95 -14.61 10.03 0.51
N PHE A 96 -15.05 9.47 1.65
CA PHE A 96 -15.57 10.23 2.79
C PHE A 96 -14.54 10.29 3.94
N GLY A 97 -14.70 11.23 4.87
CA GLY A 97 -13.84 11.31 6.07
C GLY A 97 -12.55 12.11 5.91
N LEU A 98 -12.29 12.69 4.73
CA LEU A 98 -11.29 13.74 4.55
C LEU A 98 -11.95 15.11 4.64
N GLN A 99 -11.22 16.10 5.18
CA GLN A 99 -11.64 17.49 5.06
C GLN A 99 -11.39 17.94 3.63
N PHE A 100 -12.48 18.16 2.90
CA PHE A 100 -12.41 18.69 1.55
C PHE A 100 -12.28 20.20 1.59
N ASN A 101 -11.37 20.75 0.78
CA ASN A 101 -11.32 22.17 0.49
C ASN A 101 -11.83 22.40 -0.95
N SER A 102 -11.87 23.65 -1.42
CA SER A 102 -12.33 23.97 -2.78
C SER A 102 -11.49 23.31 -3.89
N GLU A 103 -10.30 22.79 -3.57
CA GLU A 103 -9.37 22.15 -4.49
C GLU A 103 -9.44 20.61 -4.45
N SER A 104 -9.94 20.02 -3.37
CA SER A 104 -10.09 18.56 -3.24
C SER A 104 -11.54 18.13 -3.36
N LYS A 105 -11.82 17.32 -4.39
CA LYS A 105 -13.13 16.69 -4.59
C LYS A 105 -13.19 15.36 -3.85
N ALA A 106 -14.38 14.99 -3.38
CA ALA A 106 -14.62 13.63 -2.91
C ALA A 106 -14.34 12.65 -4.06
N GLN A 107 -13.32 11.81 -3.87
CA GLN A 107 -12.91 10.80 -4.83
C GLN A 107 -12.72 9.49 -4.08
N GLN A 108 -13.30 8.44 -4.65
CA GLN A 108 -13.06 7.09 -4.17
C GLN A 108 -11.75 6.58 -4.74
N THR A 109 -11.05 5.76 -3.97
CA THR A 109 -9.76 5.23 -4.39
C THR A 109 -9.60 3.76 -4.00
N LEU A 110 -8.78 3.07 -4.77
CA LEU A 110 -8.13 1.85 -4.34
C LEU A 110 -6.68 2.17 -4.00
N SER A 111 -6.25 1.85 -2.79
CA SER A 111 -4.83 1.96 -2.41
C SER A 111 -4.22 0.57 -2.36
N VAL A 112 -3.09 0.39 -3.05
CA VAL A 112 -2.29 -0.84 -3.01
C VAL A 112 -1.21 -0.67 -1.97
N ILE A 113 -1.31 -1.44 -0.89
CA ILE A 113 -0.30 -1.49 0.18
C ILE A 113 0.58 -2.71 -0.06
N ASP A 114 1.89 -2.50 -0.17
CA ASP A 114 2.87 -3.60 -0.23
C ASP A 114 3.30 -3.99 1.19
N LEU A 115 2.91 -5.19 1.63
CA LEU A 115 3.17 -5.70 2.97
C LEU A 115 4.60 -6.20 3.16
N ASN A 116 5.36 -6.37 2.07
CA ASN A 116 6.73 -6.88 2.12
C ASN A 116 7.80 -5.77 2.16
N LEU A 117 7.42 -4.50 2.03
CA LEU A 117 8.37 -3.40 2.11
C LEU A 117 8.90 -3.23 3.54
N MET A 118 10.19 -2.92 3.62
CA MET A 118 10.93 -2.71 4.86
C MET A 118 11.44 -1.26 4.91
N PRO A 119 11.49 -0.62 6.09
CA PRO A 119 11.18 -1.18 7.41
C PRO A 119 9.68 -1.34 7.71
N GLU A 120 8.80 -0.70 6.93
CA GLU A 120 7.35 -0.73 7.12
C GLU A 120 6.62 -0.87 5.78
N PRO A 121 5.40 -1.43 5.76
CA PRO A 121 4.52 -1.41 4.59
C PRO A 121 4.28 0.01 4.07
N GLN A 122 4.05 0.14 2.76
CA GLN A 122 3.81 1.43 2.11
C GLN A 122 2.68 1.33 1.09
N VAL A 123 1.96 2.43 0.88
CA VAL A 123 1.07 2.57 -0.28
C VAL A 123 1.95 2.81 -1.50
N ILE A 124 1.92 1.89 -2.46
CA ILE A 124 2.75 1.94 -3.68
C ILE A 124 1.97 2.40 -4.92
N GLN A 125 0.64 2.39 -4.85
CA GLN A 125 -0.22 2.79 -5.94
C GLN A 125 -1.58 3.25 -5.41
N ASN A 126 -2.14 4.28 -6.03
CA ASN A 126 -3.54 4.66 -5.87
C ASN A 126 -4.23 4.65 -7.23
N VAL A 127 -5.43 4.07 -7.31
CA VAL A 127 -6.33 4.14 -8.46
C VAL A 127 -7.53 4.98 -8.06
N TYR A 128 -7.87 5.98 -8.87
CA TYR A 128 -8.87 7.00 -8.55
C TYR A 128 -10.16 6.75 -9.33
N PHE A 129 -11.29 7.02 -8.68
CA PHE A 129 -12.63 6.97 -9.27
C PHE A 129 -13.24 8.37 -9.18
N PRO A 130 -12.90 9.29 -10.12
CA PRO A 130 -13.53 10.60 -10.16
C PRO A 130 -15.02 10.47 -10.47
N THR A 131 -15.84 11.28 -9.79
CA THR A 131 -17.29 11.33 -10.02
C THR A 131 -17.58 11.54 -11.52
N PRO A 132 -18.50 10.76 -12.13
CA PRO A 132 -19.46 9.84 -11.52
C PRO A 132 -18.97 8.40 -11.27
N ASN A 133 -17.72 8.07 -11.58
CA ASN A 133 -17.18 6.74 -11.32
C ASN A 133 -17.10 6.47 -9.81
N SER A 134 -17.23 5.21 -9.41
CA SER A 134 -17.19 4.79 -8.01
C SER A 134 -16.60 3.39 -7.81
N ALA A 135 -16.06 3.16 -6.63
CA ALA A 135 -15.66 1.90 -6.01
C ALA A 135 -16.22 1.89 -4.57
N ASN A 136 -17.40 1.30 -4.38
CA ASN A 136 -18.21 1.50 -3.17
C ASN A 136 -18.20 0.34 -2.19
N PHE A 137 -18.06 -0.89 -2.68
CA PHE A 137 -18.50 -2.06 -1.90
C PHE A 137 -17.43 -3.09 -1.65
N GLY A 138 -16.55 -3.35 -2.62
CA GLY A 138 -15.56 -4.38 -2.45
C GLY A 138 -14.81 -4.71 -3.73
N VAL A 139 -13.77 -5.51 -3.53
CA VAL A 139 -12.88 -6.01 -4.58
C VAL A 139 -12.85 -7.52 -4.49
N THR A 140 -12.82 -8.19 -5.64
CA THR A 140 -12.49 -9.61 -5.69
C THR A 140 -11.54 -9.89 -6.85
N PHE A 141 -10.79 -10.98 -6.73
CA PHE A 141 -9.90 -11.46 -7.76
C PHE A 141 -10.45 -12.73 -8.41
N SER A 142 -10.00 -13.02 -9.63
CA SER A 142 -10.11 -14.35 -10.20
C SER A 142 -9.41 -15.36 -9.30
N THR A 143 -10.01 -16.54 -9.17
CA THR A 143 -9.43 -17.65 -8.37
C THR A 143 -8.17 -18.21 -9.01
N GLU A 144 -8.09 -18.15 -10.34
CA GLU A 144 -6.96 -18.63 -11.11
C GLU A 144 -6.19 -17.46 -11.73
N LYS A 145 -4.89 -17.69 -11.93
CA LYS A 145 -4.03 -16.78 -12.68
C LYS A 145 -4.31 -16.93 -14.17
N ASP A 146 -4.31 -15.81 -14.88
CA ASP A 146 -4.27 -15.78 -16.33
C ASP A 146 -2.94 -16.35 -16.86
N THR A 147 -2.89 -16.68 -18.14
CA THR A 147 -1.72 -17.32 -18.79
C THR A 147 -0.45 -16.46 -18.74
N ASP A 148 -0.61 -15.15 -18.56
CA ASP A 148 0.48 -14.17 -18.39
C ASP A 148 0.88 -13.96 -16.93
N GLY A 149 0.33 -14.75 -16.00
CA GLY A 149 0.65 -14.71 -14.57
C GLY A 149 -0.10 -13.64 -13.78
N THR A 150 -1.03 -12.93 -14.40
CA THR A 150 -1.84 -11.90 -13.75
C THR A 150 -3.16 -12.43 -13.23
N PHE A 151 -3.87 -11.60 -12.47
CA PHE A 151 -5.21 -11.91 -11.99
C PHE A 151 -6.17 -10.85 -12.50
N THR A 152 -7.34 -11.29 -12.94
CA THR A 152 -8.45 -10.37 -13.19
C THR A 152 -9.01 -9.89 -11.85
N MET A 153 -9.15 -8.58 -11.68
CA MET A 153 -9.67 -7.95 -10.48
C MET A 153 -10.98 -7.23 -10.80
N PHE A 154 -12.03 -7.53 -10.04
CA PHE A 154 -13.36 -6.94 -10.18
C PHE A 154 -13.63 -5.97 -9.02
N VAL A 155 -14.11 -4.77 -9.35
CA VAL A 155 -14.36 -3.71 -8.36
C VAL A 155 -15.78 -3.20 -8.50
N ALA A 156 -16.57 -3.31 -7.44
CA ALA A 156 -17.98 -2.91 -7.46
C ALA A 156 -18.14 -1.38 -7.32
N GLY A 157 -18.71 -0.74 -8.34
CA GLY A 157 -19.05 0.68 -8.37
C GLY A 157 -20.56 0.91 -8.30
N GLY A 158 -21.02 1.63 -7.28
CA GLY A 158 -22.45 1.77 -7.01
C GLY A 158 -23.15 2.93 -7.71
N PHE A 159 -22.46 4.03 -8.01
CA PHE A 159 -23.12 5.22 -8.56
C PHE A 159 -23.61 5.03 -10.01
N GLN A 160 -22.85 4.31 -10.83
CA GLN A 160 -23.19 4.03 -12.22
C GLN A 160 -23.60 2.58 -12.47
N ASN A 161 -23.80 1.78 -11.41
CA ASN A 161 -24.07 0.35 -11.53
C ASN A 161 -23.05 -0.36 -12.43
N ARG A 162 -21.77 -0.25 -12.11
CA ARG A 162 -20.66 -0.83 -12.89
C ARG A 162 -19.83 -1.77 -12.04
N ILE A 163 -19.39 -2.87 -12.65
CA ILE A 163 -18.29 -3.68 -12.11
C ILE A 163 -17.07 -3.39 -12.96
N TRP A 164 -16.11 -2.67 -12.42
CA TRP A 164 -14.85 -2.36 -13.10
C TRP A 164 -13.98 -3.59 -13.17
N ILE A 165 -13.28 -3.75 -14.29
CA ILE A 165 -12.37 -4.86 -14.56
C ILE A 165 -10.97 -4.28 -14.70
N PHE A 166 -10.08 -4.77 -13.85
CA PHE A 166 -8.66 -4.45 -13.85
C PHE A 166 -7.84 -5.72 -14.01
N LYS A 167 -6.60 -5.55 -14.43
CA LYS A 167 -5.56 -6.57 -14.40
C LYS A 167 -4.63 -6.30 -13.23
N PHE A 168 -4.40 -7.31 -12.41
CA PHE A 168 -3.50 -7.27 -11.27
C PHE A 168 -2.24 -8.10 -11.54
N ASN A 169 -1.08 -7.45 -11.62
CA ASN A 169 0.22 -8.10 -11.79
C ASN A 169 1.11 -7.88 -10.56
N PRO A 170 1.34 -8.89 -9.71
CA PRO A 170 2.15 -8.74 -8.51
C PRO A 170 3.64 -8.48 -8.78
N ASN A 171 4.09 -8.64 -10.02
CA ASN A 171 5.49 -8.42 -10.42
C ASN A 171 5.75 -7.01 -10.95
N GLU A 172 4.71 -6.19 -11.13
CA GLU A 172 4.84 -4.81 -11.59
C GLU A 172 5.05 -3.87 -10.40
N LYS A 173 5.71 -2.72 -10.67
CA LYS A 173 5.86 -1.65 -9.68
C LYS A 173 4.49 -1.11 -9.23
N GLU A 174 3.56 -1.00 -10.17
CA GLU A 174 2.18 -0.61 -9.97
C GLU A 174 1.28 -1.80 -10.34
N PRO A 175 0.82 -2.60 -9.36
CA PRO A 175 0.20 -3.87 -9.64
C PRO A 175 -1.14 -3.79 -10.38
N ILE A 176 -1.92 -2.73 -10.22
CA ILE A 176 -3.23 -2.57 -10.84
C ILE A 176 -3.10 -1.84 -12.18
N SER A 177 -3.71 -2.40 -13.24
CA SER A 177 -3.78 -1.76 -14.56
C SER A 177 -5.19 -1.87 -15.17
N PRO A 178 -5.68 -0.82 -15.86
CA PRO A 178 -5.05 0.50 -15.99
C PRO A 178 -5.12 1.31 -14.68
N GLY A 179 -4.06 2.03 -14.36
CA GLY A 179 -4.06 3.07 -13.32
C GLY A 179 -4.42 4.44 -13.90
N ASN A 180 -4.60 5.44 -13.03
CA ASN A 180 -4.84 6.83 -13.40
C ASN A 180 -4.26 7.80 -12.36
N LYS A 181 -4.30 9.09 -12.69
CA LYS A 181 -3.97 10.20 -11.78
C LYS A 181 -5.24 10.73 -11.11
N PRO A 182 -5.12 11.51 -10.02
CA PRO A 182 -6.24 12.27 -9.48
C PRO A 182 -6.97 13.05 -10.58
N ASP A 183 -8.31 13.07 -10.52
CA ASP A 183 -9.20 13.72 -11.50
C ASP A 183 -9.13 13.22 -12.95
N ALA A 184 -8.15 12.38 -13.31
CA ALA A 184 -8.03 11.83 -14.64
C ALA A 184 -9.05 10.71 -14.86
N GLU A 185 -9.61 10.67 -16.07
CA GLU A 185 -10.56 9.63 -16.47
C GLU A 185 -10.01 8.23 -16.22
N LEU A 186 -10.85 7.39 -15.59
CA LEU A 186 -10.58 5.97 -15.41
C LEU A 186 -10.91 5.23 -16.72
N LYS A 187 -9.89 4.62 -17.34
CA LYS A 187 -10.02 3.91 -18.63
C LYS A 187 -10.19 2.39 -18.49
N ALA A 188 -10.52 1.92 -17.30
CA ALA A 188 -10.76 0.50 -17.06
C ALA A 188 -12.01 0.01 -17.81
N GLY A 189 -11.97 -1.22 -18.29
CA GLY A 189 -13.18 -1.88 -18.79
C GLY A 189 -14.18 -2.09 -17.66
N PHE A 190 -15.45 -2.30 -17.99
CA PHE A 190 -16.47 -2.58 -16.98
C PHE A 190 -17.60 -3.45 -17.53
N ILE A 191 -18.28 -4.13 -16.63
CA ILE A 191 -19.57 -4.77 -16.85
C ILE A 191 -20.64 -3.77 -16.40
N ASP A 192 -21.55 -3.43 -17.30
CA ASP A 192 -22.74 -2.65 -16.96
C ASP A 192 -23.78 -3.57 -16.30
N VAL A 193 -24.11 -3.27 -15.05
CA VAL A 193 -25.12 -4.00 -14.28
C VAL A 193 -26.40 -3.17 -14.06
N GLY A 194 -26.52 -1.99 -14.68
CA GLY A 194 -27.71 -1.16 -14.63
C GLY A 194 -28.94 -1.87 -15.19
N ALA A 195 -28.78 -2.65 -16.26
CA ALA A 195 -29.87 -3.40 -16.86
C ALA A 195 -30.47 -4.47 -15.92
N PHE A 196 -29.75 -4.95 -14.89
CA PHE A 196 -30.32 -5.86 -13.91
C PHE A 196 -31.36 -5.19 -13.00
N SER A 197 -31.39 -3.86 -12.93
CA SER A 197 -32.42 -3.12 -12.19
C SER A 197 -33.73 -2.96 -12.96
N ASP A 198 -33.70 -3.16 -14.29
CA ASP A 198 -34.88 -3.06 -15.17
C ASP A 198 -35.68 -4.38 -15.21
N TYR A 199 -35.08 -5.50 -14.77
CA TYR A 199 -35.78 -6.77 -14.62
C TYR A 199 -36.15 -6.96 -13.15
N ALA A 200 -37.44 -7.11 -12.88
CA ALA A 200 -37.93 -7.47 -11.54
C ALA A 200 -37.16 -8.70 -11.03
N PRO A 201 -36.83 -8.78 -9.72
CA PRO A 201 -36.22 -9.99 -9.16
C PRO A 201 -37.09 -11.18 -9.55
N SER A 202 -36.46 -12.20 -10.17
CA SER A 202 -37.14 -13.46 -10.46
C SER A 202 -37.67 -14.04 -9.13
N PRO A 203 -38.83 -14.74 -9.15
CA PRO A 203 -39.85 -14.78 -8.09
C PRO A 203 -39.39 -15.03 -6.66
#